data_AF-O16515-F1
#
_entry.id   AF-O16515-F1
#
_cell.length_a   1.000
_cell.length_b   1.000
_cell.length_c   1.000
_cell.angle_alpha   90.00
_cell.angle_beta   90.00
_cell.angle_gamma   90.00
#
_symmetry.space_group_name_H-M   'P 1'
#
loop_
_entity.id
_entity.type
_entity.pdbx_description
1 polymer ?
#
loop_
_entity_poly.entity_id
_entity_poly.type
_entity_poly.pdbx_seq_one_letter_code
_entity_poly.pdbx_strand_id
1 'polypeptide(L)'
;MGTKKKILAKLAKFGEVDWTPNEEELAELVELLNDIKDDISTQEKVRDVDLKVLASLLTVYRATCCELDMSIFAILQSLEKYGTDFSDLQPLVFGEEARKNYENLRKMGLDLHVRITPDDAIKTFFDAATLWNTTKYHVRPLTEENSEKIYDVRFVLRFFNSILHPASSLTSKLFVEHNCLALLFSCTSSSDSSVRTLAFACLQKFVNHLQELNTEIFAEKALILYLIRIFKHGFDSSVPRVSSIITHFFARVSKLMLNPSSDVYPQIMAFLCMKPIFDIQNVPEFYKLLFSSSPEHHNEEREWVLTLISEAMLEPIDYQVLQNRAGIKLLLSSFSSVWLERKSRSLILRTLQNAVQMPSVAHDLFTREGLHMWIASIIHSGRFNRWEKNYLAQVFCSLLENERKYQRGEKGKEQACKAATSAARICSKKILSILENISKDPQFAGEQQKAVISIEKIEKAIGKKWKRKKKFNSEE
;
A
#
# COMPACT_ATOMS: atom_id res chain seq x y z
N MET A 1 -19.97 -35.51 -15.54
CA MET A 1 -20.52 -35.27 -14.18
C MET A 1 -21.18 -33.90 -14.15
N GLY A 2 -22.38 -33.76 -13.57
CA GLY A 2 -22.98 -32.44 -13.36
C GLY A 2 -22.14 -31.57 -12.42
N THR A 3 -22.21 -30.25 -12.57
CA THR A 3 -21.41 -29.23 -11.84
C THR A 3 -21.39 -29.51 -10.32
N LYS A 4 -22.55 -29.77 -9.74
CA LYS A 4 -22.73 -30.19 -8.34
C LYS A 4 -21.83 -31.35 -7.91
N LYS A 5 -21.78 -32.45 -8.69
CA LYS A 5 -20.97 -33.62 -8.36
C LYS A 5 -19.47 -33.30 -8.46
N LYS A 6 -19.07 -32.44 -9.39
CA LYS A 6 -17.67 -32.01 -9.53
C LYS A 6 -17.20 -31.19 -8.32
N ILE A 7 -18.01 -30.22 -7.87
CA ILE A 7 -17.69 -29.37 -6.72
C ILE A 7 -17.51 -30.23 -5.46
N LEU A 8 -18.47 -31.09 -5.16
CA LEU A 8 -18.40 -31.96 -3.98
C LEU A 8 -17.22 -32.94 -4.05
N ALA A 9 -16.91 -33.49 -5.23
CA ALA A 9 -15.75 -34.36 -5.41
C ALA A 9 -14.42 -33.62 -5.17
N LYS A 10 -14.30 -32.37 -5.66
CA LYS A 10 -13.10 -31.54 -5.43
C LYS A 10 -12.96 -31.13 -3.96
N LEU A 11 -14.04 -30.69 -3.32
CA LEU A 11 -14.03 -30.37 -1.89
C LEU A 11 -13.64 -31.60 -1.06
N ALA A 12 -14.19 -32.78 -1.37
CA ALA A 12 -13.82 -34.02 -0.69
C ALA A 12 -12.33 -34.36 -0.84
N LYS A 13 -11.77 -34.18 -2.04
CA LYS A 13 -10.34 -34.37 -2.32
C LYS A 13 -9.46 -33.47 -1.45
N PHE A 14 -9.87 -32.23 -1.20
CA PHE A 14 -9.12 -31.30 -0.36
C PHE A 14 -9.09 -31.71 1.12
N GLY A 15 -10.05 -32.53 1.55
CA GLY A 15 -10.09 -33.10 2.91
C GLY A 15 -9.23 -34.35 3.10
N GLU A 16 -8.55 -34.84 2.06
CA GLU A 16 -7.64 -35.98 2.15
C GLU A 16 -6.36 -35.61 2.91
N VAL A 17 -5.80 -36.55 3.68
CA VAL A 17 -4.66 -36.29 4.58
C VAL A 17 -3.40 -35.87 3.82
N ASP A 18 -3.20 -36.42 2.62
CA ASP A 18 -2.03 -36.17 1.76
C ASP A 18 -2.35 -35.15 0.65
N TRP A 19 -3.38 -34.32 0.81
CA TRP A 19 -3.73 -33.32 -0.18
C TRP A 19 -2.60 -32.29 -0.34
N THR A 20 -2.03 -32.23 -1.54
CA THR A 20 -1.07 -31.20 -1.94
C THR A 20 -1.79 -30.07 -2.67
N PRO A 21 -1.59 -28.82 -2.28
CA PRO A 21 -2.26 -27.71 -2.93
C PRO A 21 -1.76 -27.50 -4.36
N ASN A 22 -2.69 -27.31 -5.27
CA ASN A 22 -2.43 -27.02 -6.68
C ASN A 22 -3.26 -25.81 -7.11
N GLU A 23 -2.59 -24.78 -7.65
CA GLU A 23 -3.20 -23.52 -8.07
C GLU A 23 -4.29 -23.73 -9.13
N GLU A 24 -4.05 -24.61 -10.11
CA GLU A 24 -5.03 -24.91 -11.17
C GLU A 24 -6.29 -25.57 -10.61
N GLU A 25 -6.13 -26.50 -9.66
CA GLU A 25 -7.27 -27.20 -9.04
C GLU A 25 -8.13 -26.26 -8.18
N LEU A 26 -7.48 -25.33 -7.48
CA LEU A 26 -8.15 -24.30 -6.67
C LEU A 26 -8.86 -23.28 -7.55
N ALA A 27 -8.21 -22.79 -8.61
CA ALA A 27 -8.80 -21.85 -9.56
C ALA A 27 -10.02 -22.47 -10.27
N GLU A 28 -9.94 -23.73 -10.71
CA GLU A 28 -11.09 -24.44 -11.29
C GLU A 28 -12.24 -24.55 -10.28
N LEU A 29 -11.96 -24.79 -9.00
CA LEU A 29 -13.02 -24.81 -7.98
C LEU A 29 -13.65 -23.42 -7.78
N VAL A 30 -12.85 -22.35 -7.81
CA VAL A 30 -13.37 -20.97 -7.75
C VAL A 30 -14.31 -20.70 -8.91
N GLU A 31 -13.96 -21.10 -10.13
CA GLU A 31 -14.85 -20.97 -11.31
C GLU A 31 -16.15 -21.76 -11.13
N LEU A 32 -16.06 -23.03 -10.73
CA LEU A 32 -17.23 -23.88 -10.50
C LEU A 32 -18.15 -23.34 -9.40
N LEU A 33 -17.59 -22.81 -8.31
CA LEU A 33 -18.37 -22.14 -7.25
C LEU A 33 -19.03 -20.87 -7.78
N ASN A 34 -18.35 -20.11 -8.63
CA ASN A 34 -18.92 -18.92 -9.25
C ASN A 34 -20.07 -19.23 -10.22
N ASP A 35 -20.04 -20.38 -10.91
CA ASP A 35 -21.08 -20.80 -11.85
C ASP A 35 -22.39 -21.20 -11.15
N ILE A 36 -22.35 -21.62 -9.88
CA ILE A 36 -23.53 -22.04 -9.11
C ILE A 36 -24.17 -20.89 -8.32
N LYS A 37 -23.84 -19.63 -8.61
CA LYS A 37 -24.37 -18.44 -7.90
C LYS A 37 -25.91 -18.36 -7.86
N ASP A 38 -26.59 -18.94 -8.83
CA ASP A 38 -28.06 -18.95 -8.93
C ASP A 38 -28.68 -20.35 -8.67
N ASP A 39 -27.86 -21.39 -8.44
CA ASP A 39 -28.33 -22.77 -8.19
C ASP A 39 -28.44 -23.05 -6.68
N ILE A 40 -29.60 -22.68 -6.12
CA ILE A 40 -29.93 -22.85 -4.69
C ILE A 40 -29.78 -24.32 -4.25
N SER A 41 -30.20 -25.29 -5.07
CA SER A 41 -30.13 -26.72 -4.71
C SER A 41 -28.71 -27.22 -4.56
N THR A 42 -27.77 -26.66 -5.32
CA THR A 42 -26.35 -26.97 -5.19
C THR A 42 -25.73 -26.23 -4.01
N GLN A 43 -26.07 -24.95 -3.80
CA GLN A 43 -25.60 -24.17 -2.65
C GLN A 43 -25.93 -24.82 -1.32
N GLU A 44 -27.16 -25.31 -1.15
CA GLU A 44 -27.57 -26.01 0.08
C GLU A 44 -26.71 -27.24 0.38
N LYS A 45 -26.22 -27.96 -0.64
CA LYS A 45 -25.31 -29.11 -0.42
C LYS A 45 -23.86 -28.68 -0.22
N VAL A 46 -23.46 -27.55 -0.79
CA VAL A 46 -22.12 -26.98 -0.59
C VAL A 46 -22.01 -26.36 0.80
N ARG A 47 -23.12 -25.95 1.43
CA ARG A 47 -23.16 -25.42 2.79
C ARG A 47 -22.57 -26.38 3.84
N ASP A 48 -22.86 -27.67 3.72
CA ASP A 48 -22.52 -28.67 4.73
C ASP A 48 -21.12 -29.27 4.47
N VAL A 49 -20.09 -28.41 4.36
CA VAL A 49 -18.69 -28.82 4.13
C VAL A 49 -18.09 -29.47 5.37
N ASP A 50 -17.38 -30.60 5.20
CA ASP A 50 -16.63 -31.25 6.27
C ASP A 50 -15.52 -30.30 6.80
N LEU A 51 -15.44 -30.17 8.13
CA LEU A 51 -14.39 -29.44 8.84
C LEU A 51 -12.98 -29.81 8.36
N LYS A 52 -12.73 -31.05 7.93
CA LYS A 52 -11.44 -31.46 7.34
C LYS A 52 -11.05 -30.61 6.15
N VAL A 53 -11.99 -30.29 5.28
CA VAL A 53 -11.74 -29.48 4.07
C VAL A 53 -11.37 -28.06 4.48
N LEU A 54 -12.12 -27.48 5.41
CA LEU A 54 -11.84 -26.13 5.91
C LEU A 54 -10.47 -26.06 6.61
N ALA A 55 -10.16 -27.06 7.45
CA ALA A 55 -8.87 -27.17 8.12
C ALA A 55 -7.72 -27.35 7.12
N SER A 56 -7.86 -28.20 6.10
CA SER A 56 -6.85 -28.37 5.05
C SER A 56 -6.60 -27.06 4.29
N LEU A 57 -7.67 -26.37 3.87
CA LEU A 57 -7.55 -25.07 3.20
C LEU A 57 -6.85 -24.03 4.09
N LEU A 58 -7.27 -23.91 5.35
CA LEU A 58 -6.70 -22.93 6.29
C LEU A 58 -5.24 -23.25 6.66
N THR A 59 -4.86 -24.52 6.72
CA THR A 59 -3.47 -24.92 7.06
C THR A 59 -2.49 -24.70 5.92
N VAL A 60 -2.95 -24.73 4.67
CA VAL A 60 -2.14 -24.33 3.51
C VAL A 60 -2.09 -22.82 3.34
N TYR A 61 -3.17 -22.12 3.69
CA TYR A 61 -3.31 -20.68 3.49
C TYR A 61 -2.26 -19.89 4.27
N ARG A 62 -1.58 -18.93 3.62
CA ARG A 62 -0.59 -18.06 4.28
C ARG A 62 -1.09 -16.64 4.50
N ALA A 63 -2.36 -16.38 4.20
CA ALA A 63 -2.98 -15.06 4.24
C ALA A 63 -2.32 -13.99 3.36
N THR A 64 -1.56 -14.39 2.33
CA THR A 64 -0.89 -13.48 1.39
C THR A 64 -1.76 -13.19 0.16
N CYS A 65 -1.22 -12.44 -0.80
CA CYS A 65 -1.89 -12.08 -2.05
C CYS A 65 -1.39 -12.90 -3.25
N CYS A 66 -0.71 -14.04 -3.05
CA CYS A 66 -0.35 -14.94 -4.16
C CYS A 66 -1.59 -15.64 -4.75
N GLU A 67 -1.50 -16.13 -5.98
CA GLU A 67 -2.63 -16.74 -6.71
C GLU A 67 -3.27 -17.91 -5.94
N LEU A 68 -2.44 -18.75 -5.32
CA LEU A 68 -2.88 -19.84 -4.44
C LEU A 68 -3.76 -19.32 -3.29
N ASP A 69 -3.25 -18.35 -2.52
CA ASP A 69 -3.95 -17.79 -1.36
C ASP A 69 -5.22 -17.03 -1.78
N MET A 70 -5.16 -16.28 -2.89
CA MET A 70 -6.31 -15.59 -3.46
C MET A 70 -7.43 -16.56 -3.83
N SER A 71 -7.07 -17.74 -4.35
CA SER A 71 -8.01 -18.82 -4.68
C SER A 71 -8.61 -19.45 -3.43
N ILE A 72 -7.79 -19.76 -2.41
CA ILE A 72 -8.27 -20.27 -1.12
C ILE A 72 -9.23 -19.27 -0.47
N PHE A 73 -8.86 -17.98 -0.43
CA PHE A 73 -9.73 -16.93 0.10
C PHE A 73 -11.07 -16.86 -0.66
N ALA A 74 -11.04 -16.93 -1.99
CA ALA A 74 -12.27 -16.92 -2.82
C ALA A 74 -13.15 -18.15 -2.57
N ILE A 75 -12.56 -19.34 -2.38
CA ILE A 75 -13.30 -20.55 -1.99
C ILE A 75 -13.95 -20.33 -0.62
N LEU A 76 -13.18 -19.95 0.40
CA LEU A 76 -13.70 -19.72 1.76
C LEU A 76 -14.81 -18.67 1.77
N GLN A 77 -14.64 -17.57 1.05
CA GLN A 77 -15.67 -16.52 0.91
C GLN A 77 -16.94 -17.03 0.22
N SER A 78 -16.79 -17.90 -0.79
CA SER A 78 -17.95 -18.49 -1.49
C SER A 78 -18.68 -19.47 -0.57
N LEU A 79 -17.95 -20.31 0.17
CA LEU A 79 -18.52 -21.23 1.16
C LEU A 79 -19.29 -20.49 2.25
N GLU A 80 -18.71 -19.41 2.80
CA GLU A 80 -19.37 -18.53 3.77
C GLU A 80 -20.64 -17.90 3.17
N LYS A 81 -20.56 -17.39 1.94
CA LYS A 81 -21.72 -16.81 1.24
C LYS A 81 -22.85 -17.82 1.02
N TYR A 82 -22.52 -19.09 0.82
CA TYR A 82 -23.50 -20.18 0.69
C TYR A 82 -23.98 -20.75 2.04
N GLY A 83 -23.55 -20.15 3.15
CA GLY A 83 -24.06 -20.43 4.51
C GLY A 83 -23.22 -21.40 5.32
N THR A 84 -22.00 -21.74 4.89
CA THR A 84 -21.08 -22.55 5.69
C THR A 84 -20.74 -21.77 6.97
N ASP A 85 -20.97 -22.37 8.13
CA ASP A 85 -20.71 -21.70 9.41
C ASP A 85 -19.23 -21.78 9.80
N PHE A 86 -18.62 -20.61 10.03
CA PHE A 86 -17.23 -20.48 10.49
C PHE A 86 -17.15 -20.07 11.96
N SER A 87 -18.26 -19.94 12.67
CA SER A 87 -18.32 -19.45 14.06
C SER A 87 -17.49 -20.31 15.01
N ASP A 88 -17.54 -21.63 14.81
CA ASP A 88 -16.80 -22.63 15.56
C ASP A 88 -15.28 -22.54 15.37
N LEU A 89 -14.85 -21.99 14.23
CA LEU A 89 -13.44 -21.81 13.88
C LEU A 89 -12.89 -20.44 14.30
N GLN A 90 -13.69 -19.57 14.91
CA GLN A 90 -13.22 -18.25 15.33
C GLN A 90 -12.34 -18.33 16.59
N PRO A 91 -11.20 -17.61 16.61
CA PRO A 91 -10.64 -16.80 15.52
C PRO A 91 -10.04 -17.65 14.39
N LEU A 92 -10.32 -17.30 13.13
CA LEU A 92 -9.79 -18.01 11.95
C LEU A 92 -8.27 -17.89 11.86
N VAL A 93 -7.56 -18.90 12.33
CA VAL A 93 -6.11 -19.04 12.22
C VAL A 93 -5.72 -19.80 10.95
N PHE A 94 -4.51 -19.60 10.46
CA PHE A 94 -4.07 -20.12 9.16
C PHE A 94 -2.63 -20.63 9.20
N GLY A 95 -2.19 -21.24 8.11
CA GLY A 95 -0.85 -21.80 7.98
C GLY A 95 -0.64 -23.08 8.76
N GLU A 96 0.56 -23.64 8.62
CA GLU A 96 0.92 -24.95 9.14
C GLU A 96 0.70 -25.07 10.66
N GLU A 97 1.00 -24.01 11.40
CA GLU A 97 0.85 -23.95 12.86
C GLU A 97 -0.62 -24.11 13.32
N ALA A 98 -1.58 -23.81 12.44
CA ALA A 98 -3.01 -23.97 12.75
C ALA A 98 -3.46 -25.43 12.73
N ARG A 99 -2.67 -26.35 12.14
CA ARG A 99 -3.06 -27.77 11.98
C ARG A 99 -3.36 -28.42 13.32
N LYS A 100 -2.47 -28.24 14.30
CA LYS A 100 -2.66 -28.79 15.65
C LYS A 100 -3.93 -28.27 16.29
N ASN A 101 -4.28 -27.01 16.07
CA ASN A 101 -5.49 -26.42 16.62
C ASN A 101 -6.75 -27.06 16.02
N TYR A 102 -6.82 -27.17 14.69
CA TYR A 102 -7.97 -27.78 14.02
C TYR A 102 -8.09 -29.28 14.28
N GLU A 103 -6.97 -30.00 14.42
CA GLU A 103 -6.99 -31.40 14.84
C GLU A 103 -7.51 -31.57 16.26
N ASN A 104 -7.10 -30.71 17.19
CA ASN A 104 -7.56 -30.75 18.58
C ASN A 104 -9.05 -30.39 18.66
N LEU A 105 -9.51 -29.37 17.93
CA LEU A 105 -10.93 -29.05 17.80
C LEU A 105 -11.73 -30.27 17.36
N ARG A 106 -11.24 -31.00 16.36
CA ARG A 106 -11.92 -32.20 15.85
C ARG A 106 -11.91 -33.36 16.84
N LYS A 107 -10.81 -33.57 17.57
CA LYS A 107 -10.66 -34.69 18.52
C LYS A 107 -11.43 -34.45 19.82
N MET A 108 -11.39 -33.22 20.35
CA MET A 108 -11.94 -32.86 21.65
C MET A 108 -13.38 -32.34 21.56
N GLY A 109 -13.80 -31.84 20.39
CA GLY A 109 -15.07 -31.14 20.23
C GLY A 109 -15.02 -29.71 20.76
N LEU A 110 -16.11 -28.97 20.56
CA LEU A 110 -16.22 -27.54 20.88
C LEU A 110 -16.09 -27.24 22.38
N ASP A 111 -16.63 -28.12 23.23
CA ASP A 111 -16.71 -27.87 24.68
C ASP A 111 -15.37 -28.07 25.39
N LEU A 112 -14.50 -28.93 24.84
CA LEU A 112 -13.21 -29.27 25.45
C LEU A 112 -12.02 -28.61 24.73
N HIS A 113 -12.23 -28.03 23.54
CA HIS A 113 -11.18 -27.34 22.83
C HIS A 113 -10.86 -25.98 23.46
N VAL A 114 -9.61 -25.80 23.87
CA VAL A 114 -9.09 -24.51 24.31
C VAL A 114 -8.95 -23.60 23.09
N ARG A 115 -9.85 -22.62 22.98
CA ARG A 115 -9.78 -21.60 21.93
C ARG A 115 -8.47 -20.80 22.04
N ILE A 116 -7.88 -20.48 20.89
CA ILE A 116 -6.67 -19.65 20.82
C ILE A 116 -7.02 -18.25 21.31
N THR A 117 -6.18 -17.72 22.20
CA THR A 117 -6.36 -16.35 22.67
C THR A 117 -6.05 -15.35 21.54
N PRO A 118 -6.69 -14.17 21.51
CA PRO A 118 -6.37 -13.12 20.53
C PRO A 118 -4.87 -12.80 20.44
N ASP A 119 -4.18 -12.78 21.57
CA ASP A 119 -2.75 -12.49 21.65
C ASP A 119 -1.89 -13.57 21.00
N ASP A 120 -2.17 -14.83 21.30
CA ASP A 120 -1.47 -15.97 20.69
C ASP A 120 -1.76 -16.05 19.19
N ALA A 121 -2.99 -15.73 18.79
CA ALA A 121 -3.39 -15.69 17.40
C ALA A 121 -2.61 -14.61 16.61
N ILE A 122 -2.41 -13.42 17.18
CA ILE A 122 -1.58 -12.39 16.54
C ILE A 122 -0.12 -12.84 16.47
N LYS A 123 0.47 -13.23 17.61
CA LYS A 123 1.91 -13.54 17.72
C LYS A 123 2.34 -14.72 16.86
N THR A 124 1.48 -15.74 16.75
CA THR A 124 1.83 -16.99 16.06
C THR A 124 1.63 -16.88 14.55
N PHE A 125 0.56 -16.22 14.11
CA PHE A 125 0.13 -16.27 12.71
C PHE A 125 0.46 -15.00 11.92
N PHE A 126 0.68 -13.86 12.58
CA PHE A 126 0.98 -12.60 11.90
C PHE A 126 2.35 -12.05 12.26
N ASP A 127 3.23 -11.97 11.26
CA ASP A 127 4.52 -11.30 11.38
C ASP A 127 4.34 -9.77 11.39
N ALA A 128 4.88 -9.13 12.42
CA ALA A 128 4.79 -7.69 12.59
C ALA A 128 5.45 -6.91 11.42
N ALA A 129 6.54 -7.43 10.85
CA ALA A 129 7.20 -6.77 9.72
C ALA A 129 6.35 -6.85 8.44
N THR A 130 5.70 -7.99 8.22
CA THR A 130 4.78 -8.22 7.09
C THR A 130 3.50 -7.40 7.24
N LEU A 131 2.94 -7.26 8.45
CA LEU A 131 1.85 -6.32 8.72
C LEU A 131 2.26 -4.87 8.42
N TRP A 132 3.49 -4.48 8.75
CA TRP A 132 4.01 -3.17 8.39
C TRP A 132 4.22 -2.99 6.88
N ASN A 133 4.69 -4.02 6.18
CA ASN A 133 4.78 -3.99 4.71
C ASN A 133 3.41 -3.88 4.06
N THR A 134 2.42 -4.62 4.58
CA THR A 134 1.01 -4.52 4.16
C THR A 134 0.48 -3.11 4.37
N THR A 135 0.74 -2.52 5.54
CA THR A 135 0.39 -1.13 5.86
C THR A 135 0.91 -0.16 4.80
N LYS A 136 2.16 -0.32 4.33
CA LYS A 136 2.74 0.60 3.35
C LYS A 136 2.30 0.34 1.90
N TYR A 137 1.96 -0.90 1.57
CA TYR A 137 1.96 -1.35 0.18
C TYR A 137 0.66 -2.01 -0.30
N HIS A 138 -0.34 -2.26 0.54
CA HIS A 138 -1.57 -2.94 0.12
C HIS A 138 -2.41 -2.18 -0.94
N VAL A 139 -2.23 -0.85 -1.05
CA VAL A 139 -2.89 -0.03 -2.10
C VAL A 139 -2.15 -0.12 -3.44
N ARG A 140 -0.89 -0.58 -3.45
CA ARG A 140 -0.11 -0.70 -4.68
C ARG A 140 -0.63 -1.87 -5.53
N PRO A 141 -0.51 -1.80 -6.86
CA PRO A 141 -0.77 -2.94 -7.72
C PRO A 141 0.06 -4.16 -7.30
N LEU A 142 -0.58 -5.33 -7.30
CA LEU A 142 0.09 -6.59 -7.04
C LEU A 142 1.08 -6.92 -8.16
N THR A 143 2.25 -7.41 -7.77
CA THR A 143 3.30 -7.92 -8.63
C THR A 143 3.78 -9.25 -8.05
N GLU A 144 4.37 -10.11 -8.86
CA GLU A 144 4.93 -11.39 -8.38
C GLU A 144 5.91 -11.19 -7.21
N GLU A 145 6.69 -10.10 -7.22
CA GLU A 145 7.63 -9.80 -6.15
C GLU A 145 6.99 -9.35 -4.83
N ASN A 146 5.78 -8.80 -4.86
CA ASN A 146 5.13 -8.22 -3.68
C ASN A 146 3.97 -9.08 -3.15
N SER A 147 3.41 -9.96 -3.96
CA SER A 147 2.21 -10.75 -3.65
C SER A 147 2.39 -11.64 -2.42
N GLU A 148 3.60 -12.17 -2.20
CA GLU A 148 3.95 -12.98 -1.03
C GLU A 148 4.47 -12.17 0.17
N LYS A 149 4.76 -10.87 -0.02
CA LYS A 149 5.39 -10.01 1.01
C LYS A 149 4.40 -9.14 1.78
N ILE A 150 3.12 -9.26 1.45
CA ILE A 150 2.02 -8.56 2.11
C ILE A 150 0.90 -9.54 2.40
N TYR A 151 0.15 -9.25 3.45
CA TYR A 151 -1.07 -9.97 3.76
C TYR A 151 -2.25 -9.42 2.96
N ASP A 152 -3.21 -10.29 2.66
CA ASP A 152 -4.51 -9.91 2.12
C ASP A 152 -5.34 -9.21 3.19
N VAL A 153 -5.49 -7.89 3.05
CA VAL A 153 -6.24 -7.05 3.98
C VAL A 153 -7.69 -7.50 4.16
N ARG A 154 -8.30 -8.18 3.17
CA ARG A 154 -9.68 -8.68 3.28
C ARG A 154 -9.78 -9.75 4.34
N PHE A 155 -8.82 -10.67 4.39
CA PHE A 155 -8.74 -11.68 5.44
C PHE A 155 -8.31 -11.06 6.78
N VAL A 156 -7.26 -10.25 6.78
CA VAL A 156 -6.72 -9.64 8.00
C VAL A 156 -7.76 -8.78 8.73
N LEU A 157 -8.55 -7.97 8.01
CA LEU A 157 -9.58 -7.14 8.63
C LEU A 157 -10.74 -7.98 9.19
N ARG A 158 -11.09 -9.09 8.54
CA ARG A 158 -12.09 -10.04 9.08
C ARG A 158 -11.58 -10.69 10.36
N PHE A 159 -10.32 -11.11 10.38
CA PHE A 159 -9.63 -11.61 11.58
C PHE A 159 -9.60 -10.55 12.70
N PHE A 160 -9.19 -9.30 12.41
CA PHE A 160 -9.23 -8.22 13.39
C PHE A 160 -10.64 -7.98 13.93
N ASN A 161 -11.65 -8.02 13.07
CA ASN A 161 -13.03 -7.86 13.49
C ASN A 161 -13.52 -9.00 14.41
N SER A 162 -13.00 -10.23 14.24
CA SER A 162 -13.38 -11.37 15.09
C SER A 162 -12.71 -11.34 16.45
N ILE A 163 -11.45 -10.89 16.55
CA ILE A 163 -10.76 -10.75 17.84
C ILE A 163 -11.15 -9.48 18.61
N LEU A 164 -11.66 -8.45 17.93
CA LEU A 164 -12.18 -7.22 18.52
C LEU A 164 -13.68 -7.34 18.84
N HIS A 165 -14.05 -8.37 19.62
CA HIS A 165 -15.38 -8.50 20.20
C HIS A 165 -15.45 -7.81 21.58
N PRO A 166 -16.65 -7.49 22.10
CA PRO A 166 -16.80 -6.94 23.45
C PRO A 166 -16.15 -7.84 24.51
N ALA A 167 -15.49 -7.25 25.51
CA ALA A 167 -14.75 -7.96 26.56
C ALA A 167 -13.69 -8.96 26.04
N SER A 168 -13.09 -8.69 24.87
CA SER A 168 -11.96 -9.46 24.36
C SER A 168 -10.77 -9.43 25.32
N SER A 169 -10.06 -10.56 25.44
CA SER A 169 -8.83 -10.66 26.25
C SER A 169 -7.60 -10.10 25.53
N LEU A 170 -7.77 -9.50 24.34
CA LEU A 170 -6.71 -8.91 23.54
C LEU A 170 -5.92 -7.83 24.31
N THR A 171 -4.61 -7.97 24.37
CA THR A 171 -3.73 -6.93 24.90
C THR A 171 -3.63 -5.77 23.92
N SER A 172 -4.19 -4.60 24.29
CA SER A 172 -4.18 -3.41 23.41
C SER A 172 -2.78 -2.96 23.00
N LYS A 173 -1.80 -3.05 23.92
CA LYS A 173 -0.42 -2.71 23.63
C LYS A 173 0.16 -3.61 22.53
N LEU A 174 -0.06 -4.92 22.62
CA LEU A 174 0.35 -5.91 21.61
C LEU A 174 -0.21 -5.58 20.23
N PHE A 175 -1.51 -5.23 20.16
CA PHE A 175 -2.19 -4.87 18.92
C PHE A 175 -1.56 -3.64 18.23
N VAL A 176 -1.06 -2.68 19.02
CA VAL A 176 -0.36 -1.50 18.49
C VAL A 176 1.08 -1.86 18.09
N GLU A 177 1.80 -2.61 18.94
CA GLU A 177 3.20 -3.04 18.71
C GLU A 177 3.35 -3.91 17.46
N HIS A 178 2.41 -4.82 17.22
CA HIS A 178 2.41 -5.70 16.04
C HIS A 178 1.93 -5.00 14.75
N ASN A 179 1.76 -3.68 14.76
CA ASN A 179 1.31 -2.87 13.62
C ASN A 179 -0.14 -3.12 13.18
N CYS A 180 -0.99 -3.76 13.99
CA CYS A 180 -2.39 -4.00 13.64
C CYS A 180 -3.17 -2.68 13.56
N LEU A 181 -3.01 -1.78 14.55
CA LEU A 181 -3.61 -0.44 14.50
C LEU A 181 -3.10 0.39 13.32
N ALA A 182 -1.80 0.27 13.00
CA ALA A 182 -1.21 0.95 11.86
C ALA A 182 -1.87 0.50 10.54
N LEU A 183 -2.10 -0.81 10.39
CA LEU A 183 -2.81 -1.36 9.24
C LEU A 183 -4.26 -0.87 9.19
N LEU A 184 -4.97 -0.77 10.31
CA LEU A 184 -6.33 -0.23 10.34
C LEU A 184 -6.41 1.19 9.78
N PHE A 185 -5.49 2.08 10.16
CA PHE A 185 -5.44 3.42 9.58
C PHE A 185 -5.19 3.34 8.06
N SER A 186 -4.20 2.55 7.64
CA SER A 186 -3.85 2.41 6.23
C SER A 186 -5.01 1.90 5.38
N CYS A 187 -5.75 0.89 5.84
CA CYS A 187 -6.88 0.33 5.08
C CYS A 187 -8.02 1.32 4.79
N THR A 188 -8.08 2.46 5.48
CA THR A 188 -9.05 3.54 5.15
C THR A 188 -8.71 4.32 3.86
N SER A 189 -7.49 4.17 3.31
CA SER A 189 -7.16 4.73 1.99
C SER A 189 -7.49 3.79 0.82
N SER A 190 -7.89 2.54 1.11
CA SER A 190 -8.26 1.56 0.09
C SER A 190 -9.34 2.08 -0.86
N SER A 191 -9.21 1.74 -2.14
CA SER A 191 -10.23 2.03 -3.15
C SER A 191 -11.52 1.24 -2.93
N ASP A 192 -11.43 0.05 -2.32
CA ASP A 192 -12.57 -0.81 -1.99
C ASP A 192 -13.33 -0.29 -0.76
N SER A 193 -14.62 -0.01 -0.94
CA SER A 193 -15.50 0.47 0.13
C SER A 193 -15.70 -0.55 1.24
N SER A 194 -15.67 -1.86 0.94
CA SER A 194 -15.84 -2.92 1.93
C SER A 194 -14.65 -2.96 2.90
N VAL A 195 -13.43 -2.87 2.37
CA VAL A 195 -12.18 -2.77 3.13
C VAL A 195 -12.19 -1.54 4.03
N ARG A 196 -12.56 -0.37 3.51
CA ARG A 196 -12.68 0.84 4.33
C ARG A 196 -13.71 0.69 5.44
N THR A 197 -14.87 0.10 5.13
CA THR A 197 -15.95 -0.10 6.11
C THR A 197 -15.48 -1.00 7.25
N LEU A 198 -14.83 -2.13 6.95
CA LEU A 198 -14.26 -3.02 7.97
C LEU A 198 -13.16 -2.33 8.77
N ALA A 199 -12.31 -1.53 8.13
CA ALA A 199 -11.26 -0.78 8.81
C ALA A 199 -11.83 0.23 9.82
N PHE A 200 -12.83 1.04 9.43
CA PHE A 200 -13.50 1.98 10.33
C PHE A 200 -14.29 1.26 11.44
N ALA A 201 -14.91 0.13 11.14
CA ALA A 201 -15.58 -0.69 12.16
C ALA A 201 -14.58 -1.24 13.19
N CYS A 202 -13.44 -1.77 12.74
CA CYS A 202 -12.38 -2.24 13.63
C CYS A 202 -11.76 -1.09 14.44
N LEU A 203 -11.58 0.10 13.86
CA LEU A 203 -11.15 1.28 14.61
C LEU A 203 -12.13 1.63 15.73
N GLN A 204 -13.45 1.59 15.45
CA GLN A 204 -14.46 1.83 16.48
C GLN A 204 -14.47 0.74 17.56
N LYS A 205 -14.36 -0.53 17.17
CA LYS A 205 -14.28 -1.64 18.12
C LYS A 205 -13.03 -1.54 19.01
N PHE A 206 -11.89 -1.15 18.44
CA PHE A 206 -10.66 -0.93 19.21
C PHE A 206 -10.77 0.29 20.14
N VAL A 207 -11.50 1.35 19.76
CA VAL A 207 -11.84 2.45 20.67
C VAL A 207 -12.64 1.94 21.87
N ASN A 208 -13.66 1.12 21.65
CA ASN A 208 -14.47 0.56 22.73
C ASN A 208 -13.60 -0.32 23.65
N HIS A 209 -12.77 -1.19 23.06
CA HIS A 209 -11.82 -2.03 23.78
C HIS A 209 -10.86 -1.21 24.65
N LEU A 210 -10.30 -0.12 24.12
CA LEU A 210 -9.47 0.80 24.87
C LEU A 210 -10.23 1.48 26.01
N GLN A 211 -11.50 1.84 25.83
CA GLN A 211 -12.30 2.49 26.87
C GLN A 211 -12.52 1.59 28.09
N GLU A 212 -12.72 0.29 27.87
CA GLU A 212 -12.95 -0.71 28.91
C GLU A 212 -11.68 -1.04 29.74
N LEU A 213 -10.48 -0.76 29.22
CA LEU A 213 -9.21 -1.09 29.88
C LEU A 213 -8.84 -0.16 31.06
N ASN A 214 -8.21 -0.68 32.10
CA ASN A 214 -7.56 0.15 33.12
C ASN A 214 -6.28 0.80 32.54
N THR A 215 -6.07 2.09 32.80
CA THR A 215 -4.89 2.86 32.36
C THR A 215 -3.58 2.29 32.91
N GLU A 216 -3.59 1.67 34.09
CA GLU A 216 -2.39 1.04 34.69
C GLU A 216 -1.81 -0.10 33.83
N ILE A 217 -2.64 -0.73 32.99
CA ILE A 217 -2.24 -1.83 32.10
C ILE A 217 -1.57 -1.30 30.83
N PHE A 218 -1.99 -0.13 30.35
CA PHE A 218 -1.51 0.47 29.11
C PHE A 218 -1.37 1.98 29.26
N ALA A 219 -0.17 2.43 29.62
CA ALA A 219 0.12 3.83 29.92
C ALA A 219 -0.21 4.77 28.75
N GLU A 220 0.05 4.32 27.51
CA GLU A 220 -0.17 5.10 26.30
C GLU A 220 -1.65 5.07 25.82
N LYS A 221 -2.55 4.41 26.55
CA LYS A 221 -4.00 4.29 26.23
C LYS A 221 -4.60 5.64 25.84
N ALA A 222 -4.37 6.68 26.64
CA ALA A 222 -4.95 8.00 26.41
C ALA A 222 -4.48 8.62 25.08
N LEU A 223 -3.20 8.44 24.75
CA LEU A 223 -2.59 8.95 23.51
C LEU A 223 -3.14 8.21 22.29
N ILE A 224 -3.27 6.89 22.36
CA ILE A 224 -3.83 6.08 21.26
C ILE A 224 -5.32 6.40 21.07
N LEU A 225 -6.08 6.53 22.16
CA LEU A 225 -7.49 6.91 22.10
C LEU A 225 -7.66 8.30 21.48
N TYR A 226 -6.81 9.26 21.86
CA TYR A 226 -6.78 10.59 21.27
C TYR A 226 -6.47 10.52 19.76
N LEU A 227 -5.45 9.75 19.36
CA LEU A 227 -5.03 9.58 17.97
C LEU A 227 -6.17 9.05 17.09
N ILE A 228 -6.91 8.03 17.54
CA ILE A 228 -8.03 7.48 16.77
C ILE A 228 -9.19 8.47 16.70
N ARG A 229 -9.46 9.21 17.79
CA ARG A 229 -10.54 10.20 17.81
C ARG A 229 -10.27 11.37 16.86
N ILE A 230 -9.08 11.98 16.91
CA ILE A 230 -8.76 13.08 16.00
C ILE A 230 -8.75 12.63 14.54
N PHE A 231 -8.37 11.38 14.27
CA PHE A 231 -8.48 10.81 12.93
C PHE A 231 -9.93 10.74 12.48
N LYS A 232 -10.81 10.13 13.28
CA LYS A 232 -12.23 9.98 12.95
C LYS A 232 -12.98 11.31 12.83
N HIS A 233 -12.65 12.29 13.67
CA HIS A 233 -13.24 13.63 13.62
C HIS A 233 -12.72 14.48 12.45
N GLY A 234 -11.71 14.03 11.72
CA GLY A 234 -11.20 14.72 10.54
C GLY A 234 -12.11 14.64 9.31
N PHE A 235 -13.21 13.88 9.36
CA PHE A 235 -14.03 13.58 8.19
C PHE A 235 -15.53 13.75 8.47
N ASP A 236 -16.26 14.30 7.49
CA ASP A 236 -17.73 14.46 7.56
C ASP A 236 -18.49 13.16 7.20
N SER A 237 -17.91 12.35 6.32
CA SER A 237 -18.47 11.06 5.92
C SER A 237 -18.09 9.95 6.92
N SER A 238 -18.93 8.92 7.04
CA SER A 238 -18.70 7.79 7.94
C SER A 238 -17.60 6.84 7.45
N VAL A 239 -17.47 6.68 6.13
CA VAL A 239 -16.48 5.78 5.49
C VAL A 239 -15.77 6.52 4.33
N PRO A 240 -15.08 7.64 4.62
CA PRO A 240 -14.38 8.41 3.61
C PRO A 240 -13.23 7.60 3.01
N ARG A 241 -12.88 7.89 1.77
CA ARG A 241 -11.61 7.44 1.21
C ARG A 241 -10.54 8.46 1.55
N VAL A 242 -9.61 8.07 2.43
CA VAL A 242 -8.56 8.94 2.94
C VAL A 242 -7.33 8.87 2.02
N SER A 243 -6.54 9.94 1.90
CA SER A 243 -5.27 9.85 1.18
C SER A 243 -4.27 8.98 1.95
N SER A 244 -3.43 8.26 1.21
CA SER A 244 -2.37 7.43 1.78
C SER A 244 -1.38 8.26 2.58
N ILE A 245 -1.14 9.53 2.23
CA ILE A 245 -0.27 10.41 3.03
C ILE A 245 -0.82 10.56 4.45
N ILE A 246 -2.12 10.80 4.60
CA ILE A 246 -2.73 10.97 5.92
C ILE A 246 -2.77 9.63 6.65
N THR A 247 -3.20 8.54 6.00
CA THR A 247 -3.25 7.24 6.69
C THR A 247 -1.88 6.73 7.11
N HIS A 248 -0.85 6.91 6.28
CA HIS A 248 0.54 6.55 6.59
C HIS A 248 1.13 7.42 7.70
N PHE A 249 0.70 8.68 7.83
CA PHE A 249 1.08 9.53 8.96
C PHE A 249 0.55 8.93 10.26
N PHE A 250 -0.76 8.68 10.35
CA PHE A 250 -1.38 8.09 11.54
C PHE A 250 -0.83 6.70 11.88
N ALA A 251 -0.57 5.88 10.87
CA ALA A 251 0.07 4.58 11.03
C ALA A 251 1.50 4.65 11.59
N ARG A 252 2.27 5.70 11.25
CA ARG A 252 3.60 5.94 11.84
C ARG A 252 3.52 6.50 13.24
N VAL A 253 2.58 7.42 13.47
CA VAL A 253 2.36 8.02 14.78
C VAL A 253 1.93 6.97 15.80
N SER A 254 1.06 6.02 15.44
CA SER A 254 0.65 4.95 16.36
C SER A 254 1.83 4.12 16.87
N LYS A 255 2.83 3.86 16.01
CA LYS A 255 4.09 3.23 16.41
C LYS A 255 4.97 4.16 17.24
N LEU A 256 5.06 5.43 16.86
CA LEU A 256 5.87 6.42 17.54
C LEU A 256 5.41 6.63 18.99
N MET A 257 4.10 6.56 19.25
CA MET A 257 3.53 6.68 20.61
C MET A 257 4.13 5.69 21.61
N LEU A 258 4.54 4.51 21.15
CA LEU A 258 5.17 3.48 21.99
C LEU A 258 6.69 3.63 22.10
N ASN A 259 7.29 4.58 21.39
CA ASN A 259 8.74 4.75 21.25
C ASN A 259 9.17 6.19 21.57
N PRO A 260 9.09 6.62 22.85
CA PRO A 260 9.45 7.98 23.26
C PRO A 260 10.94 8.31 23.08
N SER A 261 11.80 7.30 22.91
CA SER A 261 13.23 7.47 22.63
C SER A 261 13.55 7.92 21.20
N SER A 262 12.55 8.01 20.31
CA SER A 262 12.76 8.44 18.93
C SER A 262 12.98 9.96 18.86
N ASP A 263 13.97 10.38 18.07
CA ASP A 263 14.37 11.78 17.89
C ASP A 263 13.22 12.69 17.41
N VAL A 264 12.28 12.14 16.64
CA VAL A 264 11.13 12.90 16.12
C VAL A 264 9.95 12.94 17.09
N TYR A 265 9.97 12.15 18.16
CA TYR A 265 8.86 12.03 19.11
C TYR A 265 8.43 13.39 19.68
N PRO A 266 9.33 14.25 20.20
CA PRO A 266 8.92 15.51 20.81
C PRO A 266 8.21 16.44 19.83
N GLN A 267 8.67 16.51 18.58
CA GLN A 267 8.07 17.39 17.57
C GLN A 267 6.69 16.92 17.14
N ILE A 268 6.52 15.61 16.94
CA ILE A 268 5.23 15.04 16.55
C ILE A 268 4.21 15.12 17.69
N MET A 269 4.61 14.82 18.93
CA MET A 269 3.71 14.95 20.08
C MET A 269 3.32 16.40 20.35
N ALA A 270 4.26 17.34 20.24
CA ALA A 270 3.95 18.77 20.35
C ALA A 270 2.92 19.20 19.29
N PHE A 271 3.05 18.72 18.05
CA PHE A 271 2.07 19.00 17.01
C PHE A 271 0.67 18.46 17.36
N LEU A 272 0.58 17.22 17.81
CA LEU A 272 -0.69 16.57 18.14
C LEU A 272 -1.38 17.27 19.32
N CYS A 273 -0.64 17.80 20.29
CA CYS A 273 -1.20 18.54 21.42
C CYS A 273 -1.70 19.95 21.05
N MET A 274 -1.13 20.58 20.01
CA MET A 274 -1.38 22.00 19.69
C MET A 274 -2.61 22.22 18.79
N LYS A 275 -3.10 21.19 18.09
CA LYS A 275 -4.20 21.34 17.13
C LYS A 275 -5.40 20.47 17.52
N PRO A 276 -6.53 21.06 17.94
CA PRO A 276 -7.73 20.28 18.30
C PRO A 276 -8.39 19.64 17.08
N ILE A 277 -8.14 20.17 15.89
CA ILE A 277 -8.68 19.70 14.61
C ILE A 277 -7.50 19.35 13.71
N PHE A 278 -7.56 18.17 13.11
CA PHE A 278 -6.54 17.69 12.21
C PHE A 278 -6.84 18.08 10.76
N ASP A 279 -5.94 18.82 10.13
CA ASP A 279 -6.04 19.21 8.72
C ASP A 279 -5.66 18.04 7.82
N ILE A 280 -6.68 17.35 7.29
CA ILE A 280 -6.51 16.20 6.39
C ILE A 280 -6.17 16.59 4.95
N GLN A 281 -6.26 17.88 4.59
CA GLN A 281 -6.06 18.34 3.22
C GLN A 281 -4.58 18.58 2.91
N ASN A 282 -3.74 18.65 3.93
CA ASN A 282 -2.34 19.02 3.80
C ASN A 282 -1.43 18.00 4.49
N VAL A 283 -0.21 17.88 4.00
CA VAL A 283 0.81 17.03 4.64
C VAL A 283 1.07 17.54 6.08
N PRO A 284 0.87 16.71 7.12
CA PRO A 284 1.00 17.14 8.50
C PRO A 284 2.44 17.60 8.82
N GLU A 285 2.56 18.79 9.43
CA GLU A 285 3.84 19.41 9.84
C GLU A 285 4.92 19.48 8.75
N PHE A 286 4.52 19.49 7.48
CA PHE A 286 5.46 19.39 6.36
C PHE A 286 6.58 20.44 6.40
N TYR A 287 6.21 21.72 6.57
CA TYR A 287 7.18 22.81 6.62
C TYR A 287 8.08 22.72 7.86
N LYS A 288 7.49 22.42 9.03
CA LYS A 288 8.22 22.38 10.30
C LYS A 288 9.27 21.27 10.28
N LEU A 289 8.93 20.10 9.76
CA LEU A 289 9.84 18.96 9.68
C LEU A 289 10.86 19.11 8.54
N LEU A 290 10.43 19.57 7.35
CA LEU A 290 11.34 19.76 6.21
C LEU A 290 12.37 20.87 6.47
N PHE A 291 11.97 21.96 7.11
CA PHE A 291 12.84 23.07 7.49
C PHE A 291 13.15 23.05 8.98
N SER A 292 13.27 21.85 9.56
CA SER A 292 13.58 21.68 10.97
C SER A 292 14.79 22.51 11.37
N SER A 293 14.61 23.25 12.46
CA SER A 293 15.62 24.04 13.16
C SER A 293 16.13 23.34 14.42
N SER A 294 15.79 22.05 14.59
CA SER A 294 16.28 21.23 15.71
C SER A 294 17.82 21.14 15.63
N PRO A 295 18.56 21.48 16.68
CA PRO A 295 20.03 21.50 16.62
C PRO A 295 20.62 20.09 16.42
N GLU A 296 20.00 19.08 17.02
CA GLU A 296 20.51 17.70 17.04
C GLU A 296 19.73 16.76 16.12
N HIS A 297 18.44 17.02 15.89
CA HIS A 297 17.54 16.06 15.23
C HIS A 297 17.00 16.52 13.87
N HIS A 298 17.53 17.61 13.29
CA HIS A 298 16.96 18.17 12.06
C HIS A 298 17.00 17.18 10.89
N ASN A 299 17.97 16.27 10.84
CA ASN A 299 18.12 15.32 9.75
C ASN A 299 17.09 14.20 9.84
N GLU A 300 16.87 13.69 11.04
CA GLU A 300 15.90 12.65 11.39
C GLU A 300 14.48 13.15 11.14
N GLU A 301 14.19 14.40 11.52
CA GLU A 301 12.90 15.06 11.26
C GLU A 301 12.62 15.22 9.76
N ARG A 302 13.63 15.65 8.99
CA ARG A 302 13.54 15.76 7.51
C ARG A 302 13.34 14.40 6.87
N GLU A 303 14.14 13.41 7.29
CA GLU A 303 14.05 12.05 6.78
C GLU A 303 12.67 11.46 7.05
N TRP A 304 12.11 11.69 8.24
CA TRP A 304 10.80 11.17 8.64
C TRP A 304 9.69 11.64 7.70
N VAL A 305 9.61 12.96 7.46
CA VAL A 305 8.58 13.53 6.59
C VAL A 305 8.80 13.18 5.12
N LEU A 306 10.04 13.14 4.65
CA LEU A 306 10.36 12.74 3.28
C LEU A 306 10.09 11.26 3.04
N THR A 307 10.33 10.40 4.05
CA THR A 307 10.01 8.97 4.00
C THR A 307 8.51 8.78 3.92
N LEU A 308 7.74 9.48 4.76
CA LEU A 308 6.28 9.49 4.70
C LEU A 308 5.79 9.83 3.29
N ILE A 309 6.23 10.96 2.73
CA ILE A 309 5.80 11.41 1.41
C ILE A 309 6.21 10.40 0.33
N SER A 310 7.45 9.92 0.35
CA SER A 310 7.96 9.02 -0.70
C SER A 310 7.24 7.68 -0.72
N GLU A 311 6.87 7.13 0.45
CA GLU A 311 6.18 5.85 0.53
C GLU A 311 4.68 5.98 0.29
N ALA A 312 4.08 7.12 0.65
CA ALA A 312 2.65 7.38 0.54
C ALA A 312 2.21 8.07 -0.76
N MET A 313 3.14 8.44 -1.65
CA MET A 313 2.82 8.95 -2.99
C MET A 313 2.36 7.80 -3.90
N LEU A 314 1.12 7.34 -3.73
CA LEU A 314 0.57 6.16 -4.41
C LEU A 314 -0.42 6.53 -5.50
N GLU A 315 -1.27 7.51 -5.24
CA GLU A 315 -2.40 7.89 -6.08
C GLU A 315 -2.51 9.41 -6.29
N PRO A 316 -3.29 9.89 -7.28
CA PRO A 316 -3.39 11.33 -7.54
C PRO A 316 -3.91 12.17 -6.36
N ILE A 317 -4.70 11.57 -5.47
CA ILE A 317 -5.16 12.22 -4.23
C ILE A 317 -4.00 12.54 -3.28
N ASP A 318 -2.97 11.69 -3.23
CA ASP A 318 -1.77 11.91 -2.41
C ASP A 318 -0.95 13.07 -2.96
N TYR A 319 -0.80 13.10 -4.28
CA TYR A 319 -0.17 14.21 -4.98
C TYR A 319 -0.88 15.53 -4.67
N GLN A 320 -2.21 15.55 -4.69
CA GLN A 320 -3.00 16.74 -4.37
C GLN A 320 -2.75 17.23 -2.94
N VAL A 321 -2.72 16.32 -1.95
CA VAL A 321 -2.42 16.68 -0.54
C VAL A 321 -1.04 17.31 -0.39
N LEU A 322 -0.04 16.82 -1.14
CA LEU A 322 1.28 17.44 -1.19
C LEU A 322 1.26 18.82 -1.88
N GLN A 323 0.52 18.92 -2.99
CA GLN A 323 0.54 20.11 -3.85
C GLN A 323 -0.34 21.26 -3.34
N ASN A 324 -1.30 21.00 -2.44
CA ASN A 324 -2.13 22.04 -1.81
C ASN A 324 -1.30 23.16 -1.14
N ARG A 325 -0.08 22.85 -0.68
CA ARG A 325 0.89 23.85 -0.19
C ARG A 325 2.17 23.90 -1.04
N ALA A 326 2.05 23.72 -2.35
CA ALA A 326 3.16 23.74 -3.30
C ALA A 326 4.32 22.81 -2.90
N GLY A 327 3.99 21.61 -2.37
CA GLY A 327 4.98 20.68 -1.84
C GLY A 327 6.01 20.25 -2.87
N ILE A 328 5.63 20.01 -4.12
CA ILE A 328 6.59 19.68 -5.18
C ILE A 328 7.59 20.80 -5.38
N LYS A 329 7.12 22.04 -5.51
CA LYS A 329 8.01 23.20 -5.69
C LYS A 329 9.03 23.33 -4.56
N LEU A 330 8.62 23.03 -3.32
CA LEU A 330 9.51 23.01 -2.15
C LEU A 330 10.52 21.86 -2.20
N LEU A 331 10.10 20.66 -2.64
CA LEU A 331 11.03 19.54 -2.84
C LEU A 331 12.05 19.86 -3.94
N LEU A 332 11.62 20.44 -5.07
CA LEU A 332 12.50 20.79 -6.18
C LEU A 332 13.50 21.90 -5.80
N SER A 333 13.08 22.90 -5.01
CA SER A 333 13.96 23.99 -4.57
C SER A 333 14.92 23.56 -3.45
N SER A 334 14.45 22.72 -2.52
CA SER A 334 15.30 22.19 -1.44
C SER A 334 16.34 21.18 -1.93
N PHE A 335 16.05 20.44 -3.01
CA PHE A 335 16.95 19.42 -3.54
C PHE A 335 18.38 19.93 -3.83
N SER A 336 18.51 21.15 -4.35
CA SER A 336 19.80 21.77 -4.68
C SER A 336 20.46 22.48 -3.51
N SER A 337 19.78 22.57 -2.37
CA SER A 337 20.27 23.31 -1.21
C SER A 337 21.41 22.60 -0.49
N VAL A 338 22.27 23.38 0.15
CA VAL A 338 23.46 22.88 0.87
C VAL A 338 23.14 22.01 2.07
N TRP A 339 22.02 22.30 2.73
CA TRP A 339 21.60 21.69 3.98
C TRP A 339 20.90 20.33 3.81
N LEU A 340 20.60 19.92 2.57
CA LEU A 340 19.88 18.67 2.33
C LEU A 340 20.85 17.52 2.04
N GLU A 341 20.86 16.51 2.90
CA GLU A 341 21.74 15.35 2.79
C GLU A 341 21.35 14.39 1.66
N ARG A 342 22.29 13.49 1.31
CA ARG A 342 22.08 12.50 0.23
C ARG A 342 20.87 11.60 0.48
N LYS A 343 20.66 11.15 1.73
CA LYS A 343 19.53 10.29 2.09
C LYS A 343 18.20 10.99 1.85
N SER A 344 18.06 12.22 2.34
CA SER A 344 16.89 13.06 2.08
C SER A 344 16.66 13.35 0.59
N ARG A 345 17.74 13.63 -0.17
CA ARG A 345 17.64 13.77 -1.64
C ARG A 345 17.16 12.49 -2.32
N SER A 346 17.60 11.31 -1.86
CA SER A 346 17.14 10.03 -2.40
C SER A 346 15.63 9.82 -2.19
N LEU A 347 15.08 10.30 -1.06
CA LEU A 347 13.65 10.25 -0.77
C LEU A 347 12.86 11.20 -1.68
N ILE A 348 13.38 12.41 -1.95
CA ILE A 348 12.79 13.33 -2.94
C ILE A 348 12.75 12.68 -4.32
N LEU A 349 13.86 12.06 -4.75
CA LEU A 349 13.91 11.37 -6.03
C LEU A 349 12.88 10.23 -6.09
N ARG A 350 12.73 9.44 -5.02
CA ARG A 350 11.71 8.38 -4.93
C ARG A 350 10.29 8.94 -5.01
N THR A 351 10.01 10.06 -4.34
CA THR A 351 8.73 10.78 -4.44
C THR A 351 8.45 11.18 -5.88
N LEU A 352 9.42 11.79 -6.57
CA LEU A 352 9.28 12.19 -7.97
C LEU A 352 9.05 10.97 -8.88
N GLN A 353 9.81 9.89 -8.67
CA GLN A 353 9.66 8.66 -9.45
C GLN A 353 8.27 8.04 -9.31
N ASN A 354 7.73 8.00 -8.09
CA ASN A 354 6.38 7.52 -7.83
C ASN A 354 5.33 8.45 -8.46
N ALA A 355 5.53 9.77 -8.34
CA ALA A 355 4.61 10.76 -8.91
C ALA A 355 4.52 10.69 -10.45
N VAL A 356 5.67 10.53 -11.14
CA VAL A 356 5.69 10.45 -12.61
C VAL A 356 5.15 9.13 -13.15
N GLN A 357 4.91 8.09 -12.33
CA GLN A 357 4.23 6.87 -12.80
C GLN A 357 2.76 7.11 -13.10
N MET A 358 2.13 8.09 -12.43
CA MET A 358 0.72 8.41 -12.59
C MET A 358 0.52 9.35 -13.79
N PRO A 359 -0.25 8.99 -14.84
CA PRO A 359 -0.31 9.78 -16.07
C PRO A 359 -0.80 11.22 -15.90
N SER A 360 -1.83 11.45 -15.07
CA SER A 360 -2.37 12.80 -14.80
C SER A 360 -1.37 13.67 -14.02
N VAL A 361 -0.70 13.08 -13.04
CA VAL A 361 0.31 13.77 -12.23
C VAL A 361 1.57 14.05 -13.04
N ALA A 362 2.01 13.11 -13.89
CA ALA A 362 3.12 13.33 -14.80
C ALA A 362 2.87 14.51 -15.77
N HIS A 363 1.64 14.62 -16.29
CA HIS A 363 1.27 15.76 -17.13
C HIS A 363 1.35 17.09 -16.38
N ASP A 364 0.87 17.11 -15.14
CA ASP A 364 0.97 18.29 -14.26
C ASP A 364 2.43 18.68 -13.99
N LEU A 365 3.23 17.70 -13.54
CA LEU A 365 4.66 17.88 -13.29
C LEU A 365 5.40 18.37 -14.52
N PHE A 366 5.01 17.93 -15.71
CA PHE A 366 5.60 18.39 -16.96
C PHE A 366 5.22 19.84 -17.25
N THR A 367 3.92 20.17 -17.18
CA THR A 367 3.39 21.44 -17.71
C THR A 367 3.39 22.58 -16.70
N ARG A 368 2.97 22.36 -15.45
CA ARG A 368 2.87 23.41 -14.42
C ARG A 368 4.15 23.53 -13.61
N GLU A 369 4.73 22.41 -13.18
CA GLU A 369 5.94 22.42 -12.34
C GLU A 369 7.25 22.49 -13.13
N GLY A 370 7.19 22.27 -14.45
CA GLY A 370 8.38 22.35 -15.30
C GLY A 370 9.44 21.29 -14.97
N LEU A 371 9.04 20.12 -14.46
CA LEU A 371 9.95 19.09 -13.96
C LEU A 371 11.01 18.68 -14.98
N HIS A 372 10.64 18.62 -16.26
CA HIS A 372 11.56 18.31 -17.36
C HIS A 372 12.73 19.32 -17.47
N MET A 373 12.44 20.62 -17.28
CA MET A 373 13.45 21.68 -17.28
C MET A 373 14.32 21.61 -16.03
N TRP A 374 13.68 21.36 -14.88
CA TRP A 374 14.39 21.21 -13.61
C TRP A 374 15.36 20.02 -13.66
N ILE A 375 14.93 18.86 -14.16
CA ILE A 375 15.80 17.68 -14.32
C ILE A 375 17.00 18.02 -15.23
N ALA A 376 16.75 18.65 -16.38
CA ALA A 376 17.81 19.03 -17.32
C ALA A 376 18.81 20.03 -16.72
N SER A 377 18.38 20.88 -15.79
CA SER A 377 19.26 21.80 -15.06
C SER A 377 20.10 21.07 -14.00
N ILE A 378 19.45 20.26 -13.15
CA ILE A 378 20.08 19.56 -12.05
C ILE A 378 21.11 18.53 -12.53
N ILE A 379 20.79 17.78 -13.59
CA ILE A 379 21.68 16.72 -14.10
C ILE A 379 23.02 17.26 -14.60
N HIS A 380 23.06 18.52 -15.06
CA HIS A 380 24.25 19.17 -15.56
C HIS A 380 25.12 19.75 -14.42
N SER A 381 24.58 19.88 -13.21
CA SER A 381 25.35 20.36 -12.08
C SER A 381 26.44 19.37 -11.69
N GLY A 382 27.65 19.88 -11.45
CA GLY A 382 28.79 19.11 -10.95
C GLY A 382 28.61 18.64 -9.49
N ARG A 383 27.61 19.16 -8.78
CA ARG A 383 27.35 18.87 -7.36
C ARG A 383 26.83 17.46 -7.10
N PHE A 384 26.07 16.90 -8.04
CA PHE A 384 25.36 15.63 -7.85
C PHE A 384 26.16 14.45 -8.40
N ASN A 385 26.07 13.32 -7.71
CA ASN A 385 26.80 12.13 -8.08
C ASN A 385 26.17 11.42 -9.29
N ARG A 386 26.83 10.36 -9.76
CA ARG A 386 26.37 9.58 -10.92
C ARG A 386 25.07 8.85 -10.66
N TRP A 387 24.88 8.30 -9.46
CA TRP A 387 23.64 7.64 -9.07
C TRP A 387 22.43 8.59 -9.14
N GLU A 388 22.54 9.80 -8.59
CA GLU A 388 21.50 10.83 -8.61
C GLU A 388 21.19 11.24 -10.05
N LYS A 389 22.22 11.41 -10.90
CA LYS A 389 22.06 11.73 -12.33
C LYS A 389 21.35 10.62 -13.10
N ASN A 390 21.73 9.37 -12.89
CA ASN A 390 21.07 8.20 -13.48
C ASN A 390 19.61 8.09 -13.01
N TYR A 391 19.36 8.31 -11.73
CA TYR A 391 18.01 8.25 -11.18
C TYR A 391 17.11 9.35 -11.78
N LEU A 392 17.62 10.58 -11.88
CA LEU A 392 16.93 11.69 -12.54
C LEU A 392 16.61 11.39 -14.02
N ALA A 393 17.51 10.71 -14.74
CA ALA A 393 17.24 10.27 -16.10
C ALA A 393 16.12 9.21 -16.17
N GLN A 394 16.03 8.31 -15.18
CA GLN A 394 14.91 7.36 -15.09
C GLN A 394 13.58 8.07 -14.84
N VAL A 395 13.55 9.05 -13.94
CA VAL A 395 12.38 9.92 -13.70
C VAL A 395 11.98 10.64 -15.00
N PHE A 396 12.95 11.18 -15.72
CA PHE A 396 12.72 11.85 -17.00
C PHE A 396 12.15 10.91 -18.07
N CYS A 397 12.65 9.68 -18.18
CA CYS A 397 12.10 8.67 -19.09
C CYS A 397 10.60 8.42 -18.81
N SER A 398 10.26 8.15 -17.54
CA SER A 398 8.86 7.92 -17.14
C SER A 398 7.98 9.15 -17.40
N LEU A 399 8.50 10.35 -17.10
CA LEU A 399 7.82 11.62 -17.37
C LEU A 399 7.52 11.79 -18.86
N LEU A 400 8.51 11.57 -19.74
CA LEU A 400 8.33 11.69 -21.19
C LEU A 400 7.34 10.67 -21.73
N GLU A 401 7.39 9.42 -21.27
CA GLU A 401 6.48 8.37 -21.73
C GLU A 401 5.03 8.71 -21.40
N ASN A 402 4.77 9.20 -20.18
CA ASN A 402 3.43 9.57 -19.74
C ASN A 402 2.94 10.87 -20.39
N GLU A 403 3.78 11.90 -20.49
CA GLU A 403 3.42 13.14 -21.18
C GLU A 403 3.10 12.88 -22.66
N ARG A 404 3.89 12.03 -23.33
CA ARG A 404 3.61 11.65 -24.72
C ARG A 404 2.28 10.91 -24.86
N LYS A 405 1.94 10.01 -23.92
CA LYS A 405 0.63 9.32 -23.91
C LYS A 405 -0.50 10.33 -23.72
N TYR A 406 -0.34 11.27 -22.78
CA TYR A 406 -1.32 12.31 -22.49
C TYR A 406 -1.62 13.20 -23.70
N GLN A 407 -0.57 13.73 -24.36
CA GLN A 407 -0.70 14.60 -25.55
C GLN A 407 -1.39 13.93 -26.75
N ARG A 408 -1.39 12.59 -26.84
CA ARG A 408 -2.13 11.84 -27.88
C ARG A 408 -3.62 11.70 -27.58
N GLY A 409 -4.01 11.80 -26.32
CA GLY A 409 -5.39 11.65 -25.86
C GLY A 409 -6.21 12.92 -26.04
N GLU A 410 -5.60 14.09 -25.89
CA GLU A 410 -6.33 15.37 -25.97
C GLU A 410 -6.61 15.84 -27.40
N LYS A 411 -7.86 16.27 -27.64
CA LYS A 411 -8.29 16.96 -28.86
C LYS A 411 -8.20 18.48 -28.63
N GLY A 412 -7.85 19.25 -29.67
CA GLY A 412 -7.94 20.72 -29.66
C GLY A 412 -6.74 21.48 -29.09
N LYS A 413 -5.70 20.82 -28.55
CA LYS A 413 -4.51 21.48 -27.97
C LYS A 413 -3.24 21.35 -28.82
N GLU A 414 -3.32 21.66 -30.11
CA GLU A 414 -2.20 21.46 -31.03
C GLU A 414 -0.95 22.28 -30.70
N GLN A 415 -1.13 23.53 -30.27
CA GLN A 415 -0.03 24.43 -29.94
C GLN A 415 0.68 23.99 -28.65
N ALA A 416 -0.07 23.58 -27.64
CA ALA A 416 0.48 23.02 -26.41
C ALA A 416 1.29 21.74 -26.69
N CYS A 417 0.78 20.84 -27.53
CA CYS A 417 1.50 19.64 -27.95
C CYS A 417 2.82 19.98 -28.68
N LYS A 418 2.82 20.99 -29.57
CA LYS A 418 4.05 21.45 -30.23
C LYS A 418 5.06 22.00 -29.21
N ALA A 419 4.62 22.84 -28.28
CA ALA A 419 5.47 23.39 -27.23
C ALA A 419 6.07 22.30 -26.34
N ALA A 420 5.25 21.37 -25.85
CA ALA A 420 5.67 20.24 -25.04
C ALA A 420 6.69 19.35 -25.77
N THR A 421 6.45 19.04 -27.05
CA THR A 421 7.38 18.26 -27.89
C THR A 421 8.73 18.97 -28.06
N SER A 422 8.71 20.29 -28.29
CA SER A 422 9.93 21.09 -28.42
C SER A 422 10.71 21.15 -27.11
N ALA A 423 10.04 21.40 -25.99
CA ALA A 423 10.65 21.43 -24.66
C ALA A 423 11.26 20.06 -24.30
N ALA A 424 10.52 18.97 -24.56
CA ALA A 424 11.01 17.61 -24.38
C ALA A 424 12.27 17.34 -25.20
N ARG A 425 12.32 17.75 -26.47
CA ARG A 425 13.51 17.59 -27.33
C ARG A 425 14.72 18.37 -26.81
N ILE A 426 14.53 19.62 -26.38
CA ILE A 426 15.61 20.45 -25.85
C ILE A 426 16.17 19.84 -24.56
N CYS A 427 15.30 19.47 -23.61
CA CYS A 427 15.72 18.87 -22.35
C CYS A 427 16.40 17.52 -22.58
N SER A 428 15.86 16.70 -23.49
CA SER A 428 16.45 15.41 -23.82
C SER A 428 17.86 15.55 -24.38
N LYS A 429 18.13 16.50 -25.28
CA LYS A 429 19.49 16.75 -25.78
C LYS A 429 20.48 17.06 -24.65
N LYS A 430 20.06 17.85 -23.66
CA LYS A 430 20.89 18.17 -22.48
C LYS A 430 21.13 16.97 -21.57
N ILE A 431 20.13 16.12 -21.41
CA ILE A 431 20.22 14.92 -20.57
C ILE A 431 21.09 13.86 -21.25
N LEU A 432 20.90 13.65 -22.56
CA LEU A 432 21.66 12.70 -23.36
C LEU A 432 23.17 13.00 -23.32
N SER A 433 23.59 14.26 -23.41
CA SER A 433 25.02 14.60 -23.34
C SER A 433 25.68 14.20 -22.02
N ILE A 434 24.95 14.26 -20.90
CA ILE A 434 25.45 13.79 -19.60
C ILE A 434 25.44 12.27 -19.52
N LEU A 435 24.39 11.61 -20.03
CA LEU A 435 24.31 10.14 -20.04
C LEU A 435 25.36 9.51 -20.95
N GLU A 436 25.68 10.12 -22.08
CA GLU A 436 26.76 9.68 -22.98
C GLU A 436 28.14 9.73 -22.30
N ASN A 437 28.37 10.72 -21.43
CA ASN A 437 29.60 10.79 -20.65
C ASN A 437 29.64 9.68 -19.58
N ILE A 438 28.50 9.40 -18.94
CA ILE A 438 28.40 8.33 -17.93
C ILE A 438 28.53 6.95 -18.58
N SER A 439 27.95 6.74 -19.77
CA SER A 439 27.97 5.45 -20.46
C SER A 439 29.35 5.05 -20.98
N LYS A 440 30.23 6.03 -21.22
CA LYS A 440 31.61 5.80 -21.70
C LYS A 440 32.63 5.55 -20.59
N ASP A 441 32.30 5.76 -19.32
CA ASP A 441 33.27 5.65 -18.22
C ASP A 441 33.39 4.22 -17.69
N PRO A 442 34.51 3.50 -17.93
CA PRO A 442 34.67 2.07 -17.63
C PRO A 442 34.67 1.71 -16.14
N GLN A 443 34.78 2.67 -15.22
CA GLN A 443 34.94 2.38 -13.79
C GLN A 443 33.67 1.84 -13.12
N PHE A 444 32.47 2.10 -13.66
CA PHE A 444 31.19 1.79 -13.00
C PHE A 444 30.19 1.11 -13.95
N ALA A 445 30.43 -0.16 -14.28
CA ALA A 445 29.63 -0.92 -15.25
C ALA A 445 28.10 -0.91 -14.98
N GLY A 446 27.68 -1.02 -13.71
CA GLY A 446 26.25 -0.99 -13.37
C GLY A 446 25.58 0.37 -13.61
N GLU A 447 26.33 1.47 -13.52
CA GLU A 447 25.84 2.81 -13.82
C GLU A 447 25.84 3.08 -15.33
N GLN A 448 26.82 2.54 -16.06
CA GLN A 448 26.83 2.59 -17.54
C GLN A 448 25.58 1.94 -18.11
N GLN A 449 25.23 0.73 -17.66
CA GLN A 449 24.07 0.00 -18.16
C GLN A 449 22.77 0.80 -17.95
N LYS A 450 22.61 1.41 -16.77
CA LYS A 450 21.44 2.27 -16.46
C LYS A 450 21.39 3.51 -17.36
N ALA A 451 22.54 4.10 -17.66
CA ALA A 451 22.64 5.25 -18.57
C ALA A 451 22.26 4.85 -20.00
N VAL A 452 22.78 3.74 -20.52
CA VAL A 452 22.45 3.21 -21.86
C VAL A 452 20.96 2.94 -22.01
N ILE A 453 20.35 2.24 -21.04
CA ILE A 453 18.89 1.99 -21.04
C ILE A 453 18.10 3.31 -21.05
N SER A 454 18.56 4.32 -20.33
CA SER A 454 17.89 5.63 -20.28
C SER A 454 18.04 6.39 -21.61
N ILE A 455 19.22 6.33 -22.25
CA ILE A 455 19.46 6.88 -23.60
C ILE A 455 18.47 6.28 -24.59
N GLU A 456 18.39 4.95 -24.67
CA GLU A 456 17.49 4.25 -25.59
C GLU A 456 16.02 4.62 -25.37
N LYS A 457 15.59 4.71 -24.10
CA LYS A 457 14.22 5.11 -23.76
C LYS A 457 13.91 6.55 -24.18
N ILE A 458 14.84 7.49 -23.96
CA ILE A 458 14.70 8.89 -24.35
C ILE A 458 14.61 9.01 -25.88
N GLU A 459 15.54 8.41 -26.61
CA GLU A 459 15.54 8.42 -28.08
C GLU A 459 14.26 7.81 -28.66
N LYS A 460 13.82 6.67 -28.11
CA LYS A 460 12.57 6.01 -28.49
C LYS A 460 11.35 6.89 -28.21
N ALA A 461 11.32 7.61 -27.10
CA ALA A 461 10.21 8.50 -26.74
C ALA A 461 10.13 9.71 -27.70
N ILE A 462 11.27 10.30 -28.07
CA ILE A 462 11.35 11.46 -28.97
C ILE A 462 11.11 11.09 -30.43
N GLY A 463 11.67 9.97 -30.89
CA GLY A 463 11.56 9.50 -32.27
C GLY A 463 10.13 9.08 -32.64
N LYS A 464 9.33 8.65 -31.66
CA LYS A 464 7.92 8.33 -31.85
C LYS A 464 7.07 9.58 -32.07
N LYS A 465 5.95 9.44 -32.80
CA LYS A 465 4.97 10.54 -32.98
C LYS A 465 4.29 10.91 -31.65
N TRP A 466 4.23 12.21 -31.36
CA TRP A 466 3.54 12.83 -30.20
C TRP A 466 2.10 13.24 -30.51
N LYS A 467 1.79 13.46 -31.80
CA LYS A 467 0.43 13.77 -32.28
C LYS A 467 -0.32 12.49 -32.70
N ARG A 468 -1.64 12.48 -32.49
CA ARG A 468 -2.55 11.46 -33.06
C ARG A 468 -2.65 11.65 -34.59
N LYS A 469 -2.70 10.56 -35.37
CA LYS A 469 -3.12 10.64 -36.79
C LYS A 469 -4.56 11.14 -36.81
N LYS A 470 -4.89 12.18 -37.60
CA LYS A 470 -6.28 12.40 -38.01
C LYS A 470 -6.73 11.08 -38.65
N LYS A 471 -7.69 10.38 -38.05
CA LYS A 471 -8.43 9.39 -38.83
C LYS A 471 -9.14 10.26 -39.88
N PHE A 472 -8.68 10.19 -41.13
CA PHE A 472 -9.55 10.59 -42.22
C PHE A 472 -10.76 9.68 -42.07
N ASN A 473 -11.89 10.24 -41.67
CA ASN A 473 -13.16 9.56 -41.91
C ASN A 473 -13.21 9.44 -43.43
N SER A 474 -12.99 8.24 -43.95
CA SER A 474 -13.29 7.88 -45.33
C SER A 474 -14.79 7.64 -45.47
N GLU A 475 -15.58 8.62 -45.04
CA GLU A 475 -17.04 8.69 -45.18
C GLU A 475 -17.42 10.14 -45.52
N GLU A 476 -16.89 10.61 -46.64
CA GLU A 476 -17.46 11.55 -47.60
C GLU A 476 -16.93 11.11 -48.96
#